data_AF-A0A922XB48-F1
#
_entry.id   AF-A0A922XB48-F1
#
_cell.length_a   1.000
_cell.length_b   1.000
_cell.length_c   1.000
_cell.angle_alpha   90.00
_cell.angle_beta   90.00
_cell.angle_gamma   90.00
#
_symmetry.space_group_name_H-M   'P 1'
#
loop_
_entity.id
_entity.type
_entity.pdbx_description
1 polymer ?
#
loop_
_entity_poly.entity_id
_entity_poly.type
_entity_poly.pdbx_seq_one_letter_code
_entity_poly.pdbx_strand_id
1 'polypeptide(L)'
;MDYPGIDGFLGTRASIMLDVVFAAMFAIVPLLGWSIWLVKYRQNYLLHKRVQVALLVVLGIAVGLFEVDVRFVSGWRERAEPSPYYASVESAGPVWDAIFIKMLGRPATPGWVFRALLIHLVFAVSTTILWVWVGVRALRRYPHPPVPGLHSSSHVLWGKIAAWDMLLTACTGWIFYWLAFVA
;
A
#
# COMPACT_ATOMS: atom_id res chain seq x y z
N MET A 1 -4.39 22.52 -15.92
CA MET A 1 -2.93 22.65 -15.69
C MET A 1 -2.30 21.44 -16.33
N ASP A 2 -1.23 21.62 -17.08
CA ASP A 2 -0.53 20.49 -17.70
C ASP A 2 0.50 19.98 -16.70
N TYR A 3 0.35 18.72 -16.27
CA TYR A 3 1.30 18.04 -15.40
C TYR A 3 2.21 17.13 -16.22
N PRO A 4 3.47 16.88 -15.80
CA PRO A 4 4.32 15.88 -16.44
C PRO A 4 3.66 14.50 -16.44
N GLY A 5 3.90 13.71 -17.49
CA GLY A 5 3.42 12.32 -17.61
C GLY A 5 1.99 12.19 -18.14
N ILE A 6 1.37 11.03 -17.87
CA ILE A 6 0.04 10.68 -18.37
C ILE A 6 -0.99 10.88 -17.26
N ASP A 7 -2.02 11.65 -17.54
CA ASP A 7 -3.11 11.90 -16.59
C ASP A 7 -3.94 10.66 -16.29
N GLY A 8 -4.51 10.65 -15.09
CA GLY A 8 -5.42 9.63 -14.61
C GLY A 8 -6.74 9.58 -15.38
N PHE A 9 -7.42 8.44 -15.28
CA PHE A 9 -8.72 8.19 -15.89
C PHE A 9 -9.89 8.50 -14.94
N LEU A 10 -9.63 8.80 -13.66
CA LEU A 10 -10.64 9.11 -12.64
C LEU A 10 -11.04 10.60 -12.62
N GLY A 11 -10.50 11.43 -13.51
CA GLY A 11 -10.80 12.85 -13.59
C GLY A 11 -10.24 13.68 -12.43
N THR A 12 -9.22 13.17 -11.75
CA THR A 12 -8.49 13.86 -10.67
C THR A 12 -7.17 14.45 -11.18
N ARG A 13 -6.37 15.06 -10.30
CA ARG A 13 -5.02 15.54 -10.64
C ARG A 13 -3.96 14.42 -10.69
N ALA A 14 -4.33 13.19 -10.35
CA ALA A 14 -3.41 12.06 -10.28
C ALA A 14 -2.94 11.60 -11.67
N SER A 15 -1.81 10.87 -11.71
CA SER A 15 -1.32 10.20 -12.93
C SER A 15 -2.05 8.88 -13.16
N ILE A 16 -1.93 8.32 -14.37
CA ILE A 16 -2.49 7.01 -14.71
C ILE A 16 -2.09 5.91 -13.71
N MET A 17 -0.82 5.86 -13.30
CA MET A 17 -0.36 4.82 -12.36
C MET A 17 -0.90 5.01 -10.95
N LEU A 18 -1.09 6.26 -10.50
CA LEU A 18 -1.76 6.54 -9.22
C LEU A 18 -3.21 6.04 -9.22
N ASP A 19 -3.96 6.28 -10.30
CA ASP A 19 -5.33 5.80 -10.45
C ASP A 19 -5.40 4.27 -10.51
N VAL A 20 -4.48 3.64 -11.26
CA VAL A 20 -4.38 2.18 -11.35
C VAL A 20 -4.14 1.56 -9.96
N VAL A 21 -3.17 2.07 -9.20
CA VAL A 21 -2.85 1.55 -7.86
C VAL A 21 -4.01 1.79 -6.89
N PHE A 22 -4.61 2.98 -6.92
CA PHE A 22 -5.80 3.32 -6.13
C PHE A 22 -6.96 2.34 -6.40
N ALA A 23 -7.27 2.10 -7.68
CA ALA A 23 -8.31 1.17 -8.09
C ALA A 23 -7.96 -0.29 -7.73
N ALA A 24 -6.70 -0.69 -7.90
CA ALA A 24 -6.23 -2.04 -7.58
C ALA A 24 -6.44 -2.38 -6.10
N MET A 25 -6.30 -1.43 -5.18
CA MET A 25 -6.56 -1.63 -3.75
C MET A 25 -8.00 -2.09 -3.46
N PHE A 26 -8.99 -1.62 -4.23
CA PHE A 26 -10.38 -2.10 -4.12
C PHE A 26 -10.55 -3.54 -4.58
N ALA A 27 -9.71 -4.03 -5.49
CA ALA A 27 -9.74 -5.41 -5.95
C ALA A 27 -8.95 -6.35 -5.02
N ILE A 28 -7.80 -5.91 -4.51
CA ILE A 28 -6.89 -6.72 -3.69
C ILE A 28 -7.55 -7.13 -2.37
N VAL A 29 -8.22 -6.21 -1.67
CA VAL A 29 -8.80 -6.48 -0.35
C VAL A 29 -9.88 -7.58 -0.42
N PRO A 30 -10.90 -7.51 -1.29
CA PRO A 30 -11.85 -8.60 -1.48
C PRO A 30 -11.20 -9.90 -1.95
N LEU A 31 -10.20 -9.82 -2.85
CA LEU A 31 -9.52 -11.00 -3.38
C LEU A 31 -8.73 -11.73 -2.28
N LEU A 32 -8.10 -11.00 -1.35
CA LEU A 32 -7.48 -11.57 -0.15
C LEU A 32 -8.51 -12.18 0.79
N GLY A 33 -9.64 -11.50 1.01
CA GLY A 33 -10.76 -12.06 1.78
C GLY A 33 -11.25 -13.39 1.20
N TRP A 34 -11.43 -13.46 -0.11
CA TRP A 34 -11.80 -14.68 -0.83
C TRP A 34 -10.72 -15.77 -0.73
N SER A 35 -9.44 -15.39 -0.89
CA SER A 35 -8.29 -16.30 -0.72
C SER A 35 -8.25 -16.94 0.68
N ILE A 36 -8.61 -16.19 1.73
CA ILE A 36 -8.72 -16.71 3.11
C ILE A 36 -9.96 -17.59 3.27
N TRP A 37 -11.09 -17.21 2.68
CA TRP A 37 -12.31 -18.02 2.68
C TRP A 37 -12.08 -19.40 2.03
N LEU A 38 -11.29 -19.48 0.94
CA LEU A 38 -10.94 -20.73 0.27
C LEU A 38 -10.24 -21.73 1.22
N VAL A 39 -9.30 -21.28 2.06
CA VAL A 39 -8.61 -22.18 2.99
C VAL A 39 -9.47 -22.51 4.21
N LYS A 40 -10.31 -21.58 4.66
CA LYS A 40 -11.12 -21.74 5.88
C LYS A 40 -12.35 -22.63 5.67
N TYR A 41 -13.02 -22.52 4.53
CA TYR A 41 -14.31 -23.19 4.30
C TYR A 41 -14.28 -24.21 3.16
N ARG A 42 -13.41 -24.02 2.17
CA ARG A 42 -13.29 -24.94 1.03
C ARG A 42 -12.09 -25.88 1.13
N GLN A 43 -11.20 -25.65 2.09
CA GLN A 43 -9.92 -26.35 2.25
C GLN A 43 -9.11 -26.42 0.94
N ASN A 44 -9.28 -25.43 0.05
CA ASN A 44 -8.61 -25.41 -1.25
C ASN A 44 -7.27 -24.69 -1.16
N TYR A 45 -6.30 -25.35 -0.51
CA TYR A 45 -4.97 -24.80 -0.24
C TYR A 45 -4.17 -24.56 -1.52
N LEU A 46 -4.40 -25.36 -2.57
CA LEU A 46 -3.72 -25.20 -3.86
C LEU A 46 -4.14 -23.90 -4.54
N LEU A 47 -5.45 -23.59 -4.56
CA LEU A 47 -5.93 -22.35 -5.15
C LEU A 47 -5.47 -21.13 -4.34
N HIS A 48 -5.51 -21.20 -3.00
CA HIS A 48 -4.94 -20.16 -2.14
C HIS A 48 -3.47 -19.88 -2.49
N LYS A 49 -2.64 -20.92 -2.59
CA LYS A 49 -1.23 -20.78 -3.01
C LYS A 49 -1.11 -20.09 -4.36
N ARG A 50 -1.89 -20.53 -5.37
CA ARG A 50 -1.86 -19.96 -6.72
C ARG A 50 -2.25 -18.48 -6.71
N VAL A 51 -3.31 -18.12 -5.99
CA VAL A 51 -3.76 -16.73 -5.84
C VAL A 51 -2.69 -15.89 -5.16
N GLN A 52 -2.10 -16.34 -4.05
CA GLN A 52 -1.04 -15.59 -3.35
C GLN A 52 0.21 -15.39 -4.20
N VAL A 53 0.66 -16.42 -4.93
CA VAL A 53 1.83 -16.29 -5.82
C VAL A 53 1.54 -15.37 -7.00
N ALA A 54 0.38 -15.51 -7.65
CA ALA A 54 -0.02 -14.64 -8.74
C ALA A 54 -0.10 -13.18 -8.29
N LEU A 55 -0.74 -12.94 -7.14
CA LEU A 55 -0.83 -11.62 -6.52
C LEU A 55 0.54 -11.02 -6.19
N LEU A 56 1.45 -11.80 -5.61
CA LEU A 56 2.81 -11.34 -5.28
C LEU A 56 3.58 -10.90 -6.53
N VAL A 57 3.49 -11.67 -7.62
CA VAL A 57 4.16 -11.35 -8.89
C VAL A 57 3.54 -10.12 -9.53
N VAL A 58 2.21 -10.09 -9.69
CA VAL A 58 1.50 -9.00 -10.36
C VAL A 58 1.68 -7.69 -9.59
N LEU A 59 1.57 -7.69 -8.26
CA LEU A 59 1.75 -6.48 -7.47
C LEU A 59 3.22 -6.06 -7.37
N GLY A 60 4.17 -7.00 -7.38
CA GLY A 60 5.58 -6.67 -7.49
C GLY A 60 5.89 -5.89 -8.77
N ILE A 61 5.32 -6.33 -9.90
CA ILE A 61 5.42 -5.61 -11.18
C ILE A 61 4.71 -4.25 -11.09
N ALA A 62 3.47 -4.21 -10.60
CA ALA A 62 2.70 -2.98 -10.51
C ALA A 62 3.38 -1.91 -9.64
N VAL A 63 3.92 -2.29 -8.47
CA VAL A 63 4.67 -1.38 -7.58
C VAL A 63 5.97 -0.93 -8.24
N GLY A 64 6.66 -1.81 -8.96
CA GLY A 64 7.85 -1.44 -9.73
C GLY A 64 7.56 -0.40 -10.81
N LEU A 65 6.47 -0.59 -11.57
CA LEU A 65 6.03 0.38 -12.56
C LEU A 65 5.56 1.69 -11.92
N PHE A 66 4.85 1.62 -10.79
CA PHE A 66 4.41 2.78 -10.03
C PHE A 66 5.60 3.63 -9.57
N GLU A 67 6.62 2.99 -9.00
CA GLU A 67 7.84 3.65 -8.56
C GLU A 67 8.56 4.34 -9.72
N VAL A 68 8.64 3.70 -10.89
CA VAL A 68 9.24 4.30 -12.08
C VAL A 68 8.43 5.53 -12.54
N ASP A 69 7.10 5.43 -12.59
CA ASP A 69 6.23 6.53 -12.98
C ASP A 69 6.40 7.76 -12.07
N VAL A 70 6.29 7.56 -10.75
CA VAL A 70 6.32 8.69 -9.80
C VAL A 70 7.70 9.32 -9.65
N ARG A 71 8.78 8.60 -9.95
CA ARG A 71 10.16 9.11 -9.86
C ARG A 71 10.67 9.75 -11.15
N PHE A 72 10.26 9.26 -12.31
CA PHE A 72 10.90 9.62 -13.57
C PHE A 72 9.95 10.14 -14.64
N VAL A 73 8.64 9.89 -14.55
CA VAL A 73 7.69 10.23 -15.62
C VAL A 73 6.73 11.33 -15.19
N SER A 74 5.94 11.08 -14.14
CA SER A 74 4.75 11.88 -13.85
C SER A 74 4.93 12.89 -12.73
N GLY A 75 5.82 12.62 -11.75
CA GLY A 75 6.04 13.50 -10.59
C GLY A 75 4.78 13.67 -9.72
N TRP A 76 4.74 13.05 -8.54
CA TRP A 76 3.52 13.11 -7.72
C TRP A 76 3.35 14.45 -6.98
N ARG A 77 4.42 15.22 -6.77
CA ARG A 77 4.40 16.41 -5.90
C ARG A 77 3.76 17.61 -6.57
N GLU A 78 4.10 17.85 -7.83
CA GLU A 78 3.56 18.90 -8.67
C GLU A 78 2.05 18.75 -8.82
N ARG A 79 1.58 17.50 -8.94
CA ARG A 79 0.16 17.12 -9.00
C ARG A 79 -0.57 17.32 -7.67
N ALA A 80 0.14 17.18 -6.54
CA ALA A 80 -0.42 17.33 -5.20
C ALA A 80 -0.35 18.76 -4.66
N GLU A 81 0.54 19.60 -5.18
CA GLU A 81 0.77 20.99 -4.73
C GLU A 81 -0.49 21.84 -4.62
N PRO A 82 -1.45 21.76 -5.56
CA PRO A 82 -2.68 22.55 -5.47
C PRO A 82 -3.63 22.12 -4.34
N SER A 83 -3.40 20.98 -3.69
CA SER A 83 -4.23 20.53 -2.58
C SER A 83 -4.18 21.53 -1.42
N PRO A 84 -5.32 21.91 -0.83
CA PRO A 84 -5.36 22.71 0.40
C PRO A 84 -4.58 22.07 1.57
N TYR A 85 -4.29 20.77 1.48
CA TYR A 85 -3.61 19.99 2.49
C TYR A 85 -2.10 19.79 2.21
N TYR A 86 -1.57 20.35 1.12
CA TYR A 86 -0.18 20.14 0.68
C TYR A 86 0.85 20.84 1.58
N ALA A 87 0.69 22.15 1.82
CA ALA A 87 1.53 22.96 2.69
C ALA A 87 0.78 23.33 3.98
N SER A 88 1.38 23.13 5.16
CA SER A 88 0.84 23.66 6.42
C SER A 88 1.69 24.82 6.93
N VAL A 89 1.07 25.99 7.11
CA VAL A 89 1.76 27.22 7.52
C VAL A 89 1.64 27.51 9.02
N GLU A 90 0.83 26.75 9.78
CA GLU A 90 0.44 27.15 11.15
C GLU A 90 0.81 26.16 12.27
N SER A 91 0.55 24.85 12.14
CA SER A 91 0.95 23.83 13.13
C SER A 91 0.58 22.43 12.63
N ALA A 92 1.36 21.40 13.01
CA ALA A 92 1.07 20.01 12.72
C ALA A 92 0.38 19.24 13.86
N GLY A 93 0.02 19.95 14.93
CA GLY A 93 -0.39 19.34 16.18
C GLY A 93 0.81 18.93 17.05
N PRO A 94 0.56 18.68 18.34
CA PRO A 94 1.60 18.71 19.37
C PRO A 94 2.69 17.65 19.19
N VAL A 95 2.36 16.48 18.66
CA VAL A 95 3.32 15.38 18.44
C VAL A 95 4.29 15.71 17.29
N TRP A 96 3.77 16.21 16.17
CA TRP A 96 4.57 16.52 14.99
C TRP A 96 5.44 17.76 15.20
N ASP A 97 4.90 18.78 15.87
CA ASP A 97 5.66 19.98 16.24
C ASP A 97 6.81 19.62 17.18
N ALA A 98 6.60 18.67 18.09
CA ALA A 98 7.67 18.17 18.96
C ALA A 98 8.78 17.45 18.17
N ILE A 99 8.42 16.57 17.24
CA ILE A 99 9.40 15.77 16.49
C ILE A 99 10.16 16.63 15.47
N PHE A 100 9.46 17.39 14.62
CA PHE A 100 10.11 18.05 13.48
C PHE A 100 10.63 19.44 13.80
N ILE A 101 9.87 20.25 14.55
CA ILE A 101 10.27 21.62 14.88
C ILE A 101 11.22 21.59 16.07
N LYS A 102 10.79 21.00 17.19
CA LYS A 102 11.55 21.08 18.46
C LYS A 102 12.75 20.13 18.49
N MET A 103 12.60 18.88 18.08
CA MET A 103 13.68 17.89 18.15
C MET A 103 14.61 17.93 16.92
N LEU A 104 14.07 18.06 15.71
CA LEU A 104 14.87 18.03 14.47
C LEU A 104 15.22 19.42 13.91
N GLY A 105 14.74 20.52 14.52
CA GLY A 105 15.06 21.89 14.11
C GLY A 105 14.59 22.25 12.69
N ARG A 106 13.56 21.58 12.17
CA ARG A 106 13.03 21.84 10.82
C ARG A 106 12.05 23.02 10.86
N PRO A 107 12.19 24.02 9.95
CA PRO A 107 11.40 25.26 9.98
C PRO A 107 9.96 25.11 9.47
N ALA A 108 9.59 23.95 8.89
CA ALA A 108 8.29 23.75 8.26
C ALA A 108 7.59 22.49 8.81
N THR A 109 6.29 22.61 9.07
CA THR A 109 5.44 21.47 9.36
C THR A 109 5.04 20.77 8.06
N PRO A 110 5.17 19.44 7.94
CA PRO A 110 4.67 18.74 6.77
C PRO A 110 3.14 18.84 6.74
N GLY A 111 2.58 19.27 5.61
CA GLY A 111 1.13 19.29 5.38
C GLY A 111 0.51 17.89 5.52
N TRP A 112 -0.81 17.82 5.59
CA TRP A 112 -1.52 16.54 5.78
C TRP A 112 -1.27 15.54 4.64
N VAL A 113 -1.00 16.01 3.42
CA VAL A 113 -0.57 15.16 2.31
C VAL A 113 0.69 14.36 2.66
N PHE A 114 1.73 15.03 3.18
CA PHE A 114 2.99 14.38 3.53
C PHE A 114 2.86 13.43 4.72
N ARG A 115 1.99 13.74 5.69
CA ARG A 115 1.74 12.85 6.84
C ARG A 115 0.99 11.60 6.42
N ALA A 116 -0.07 11.77 5.63
CA ALA A 116 -0.82 10.65 5.07
C ALA A 116 0.09 9.74 4.23
N LEU A 117 0.97 10.34 3.42
CA LEU A 117 1.99 9.58 2.68
C LEU A 117 2.92 8.82 3.62
N LEU A 118 3.46 9.46 4.66
CA LEU A 118 4.38 8.79 5.59
C LEU A 118 3.70 7.62 6.32
N ILE A 119 2.47 7.83 6.81
CA ILE A 119 1.66 6.77 7.44
C ILE A 119 1.43 5.63 6.45
N HIS A 120 1.03 5.95 5.23
CA HIS A 120 0.83 4.95 4.19
C HIS A 120 2.11 4.16 3.90
N LEU A 121 3.27 4.83 3.79
CA LEU A 121 4.55 4.18 3.53
C LEU A 121 4.97 3.23 4.66
N VAL A 122 4.67 3.56 5.93
CA VAL A 122 4.92 2.63 7.06
C VAL A 122 4.20 1.31 6.81
N PHE A 123 2.91 1.36 6.52
CA PHE A 123 2.10 0.15 6.25
C PHE A 123 2.50 -0.53 4.93
N ALA A 124 2.71 0.23 3.85
CA ALA A 124 3.04 -0.34 2.54
C ALA A 124 4.39 -1.08 2.56
N VAL A 125 5.40 -0.51 3.23
CA VAL A 125 6.73 -1.13 3.37
C VAL A 125 6.65 -2.35 4.29
N SER A 126 5.99 -2.25 5.45
CA SER A 126 5.80 -3.41 6.33
C SER A 126 5.02 -4.53 5.65
N THR A 127 4.00 -4.19 4.88
CA THR A 127 3.17 -5.15 4.15
C THR A 127 4.00 -5.88 3.11
N THR A 128 4.81 -5.15 2.34
CA THR A 128 5.71 -5.75 1.35
C THR A 128 6.67 -6.75 2.00
N ILE A 129 7.31 -6.34 3.11
CA ILE A 129 8.24 -7.20 3.86
C ILE A 129 7.53 -8.44 4.41
N LEU A 130 6.41 -8.25 5.13
CA LEU A 130 5.64 -9.32 5.73
C LEU A 130 5.15 -10.31 4.68
N TRP A 131 4.66 -9.82 3.54
CA TRP A 131 4.05 -10.65 2.53
C TRP A 131 5.08 -11.45 1.74
N VAL A 132 6.23 -10.86 1.38
CA VAL A 132 7.38 -11.59 0.82
C VAL A 132 7.85 -12.65 1.81
N TRP A 133 8.01 -12.30 3.08
CA TRP A 133 8.50 -13.24 4.09
C TRP A 133 7.54 -14.41 4.34
N VAL A 134 6.23 -14.14 4.52
CA VAL A 134 5.21 -15.18 4.69
C VAL A 134 5.10 -16.04 3.43
N GLY A 135 5.13 -15.43 2.25
CA GLY A 135 5.09 -16.13 0.96
C GLY A 135 6.28 -17.07 0.77
N VAL A 136 7.51 -16.58 0.97
CA VAL A 136 8.73 -17.38 0.86
C VAL A 136 8.74 -18.52 1.88
N ARG A 137 8.35 -18.26 3.14
CA ARG A 137 8.25 -19.31 4.17
C ARG A 137 7.22 -20.36 3.79
N ALA A 138 6.06 -19.97 3.27
CA ALA A 138 5.03 -20.89 2.82
C ALA A 138 5.53 -21.76 1.66
N LEU A 139 6.18 -21.17 0.66
CA LEU A 139 6.74 -21.89 -0.48
C LEU A 139 7.83 -22.89 -0.08
N ARG A 140 8.64 -22.56 0.94
CA ARG A 140 9.73 -23.44 1.41
C ARG A 140 9.28 -24.53 2.36
N ARG A 141 8.21 -24.32 3.13
CA ARG A 141 7.83 -25.21 4.25
C ARG A 141 6.61 -26.09 3.99
N TYR A 142 5.75 -25.75 3.02
CA TYR A 142 4.64 -26.62 2.65
C TYR A 142 5.02 -27.56 1.51
N PRO A 143 4.56 -28.82 1.54
CA PRO A 143 4.73 -29.75 0.45
C PRO A 143 3.95 -29.31 -0.80
N HIS A 144 4.16 -30.01 -1.92
CA HIS A 144 3.44 -29.81 -3.17
C HIS A 144 2.72 -31.11 -3.54
N PRO A 145 1.38 -31.20 -3.44
CA PRO A 145 0.43 -30.12 -3.13
C PRO A 145 0.45 -29.66 -1.65
N PRO A 146 0.04 -28.40 -1.37
CA PRO A 146 0.04 -27.87 0.00
C PRO A 146 -1.03 -28.53 0.86
N VAL A 147 -0.65 -28.99 2.04
CA VAL A 147 -1.53 -29.56 3.08
C VAL A 147 -1.17 -28.97 4.44
N PRO A 148 -2.12 -28.92 5.41
CA PRO A 148 -1.82 -28.49 6.77
C PRO A 148 -0.73 -29.35 7.43
N GLY A 149 0.11 -28.73 8.27
CA GLY A 149 1.19 -29.40 8.99
C GLY A 149 1.78 -28.53 10.09
N LEU A 150 2.99 -28.86 10.56
CA LEU A 150 3.65 -28.16 11.68
C LEU A 150 3.81 -26.65 11.45
N HIS A 151 3.94 -26.21 10.21
CA HIS A 151 4.06 -24.78 9.89
C HIS A 151 2.73 -24.02 9.92
N SER A 152 1.59 -24.71 9.93
CA SER A 152 0.26 -24.10 9.75
C SER A 152 -0.09 -23.05 10.80
N SER A 153 0.16 -23.31 12.08
CA SER A 153 -0.14 -22.36 13.16
C SER A 153 0.61 -21.03 12.98
N SER A 154 1.91 -21.12 12.69
CA SER A 154 2.75 -19.95 12.42
C SER A 154 2.32 -19.21 11.15
N HIS A 155 2.01 -19.93 10.07
CA HIS A 155 1.54 -19.33 8.83
C HIS A 155 0.20 -18.60 9.01
N VAL A 156 -0.74 -19.18 9.76
CA VAL A 156 -2.04 -18.55 10.04
C VAL A 156 -1.87 -17.27 10.86
N LEU A 157 -1.00 -17.26 11.87
CA LEU A 157 -0.73 -16.07 12.67
C LEU A 157 -0.17 -14.94 11.80
N TRP A 158 0.95 -15.20 11.12
CA TRP A 158 1.63 -14.18 10.33
C TRP A 158 0.85 -13.78 9.07
N GLY A 159 0.09 -14.70 8.49
CA GLY A 159 -0.84 -14.41 7.40
C GLY A 159 -1.97 -13.48 7.81
N LYS A 160 -2.50 -13.60 9.04
CA LYS A 160 -3.50 -12.66 9.58
C LYS A 160 -2.91 -11.27 9.81
N ILE A 161 -1.69 -11.20 10.37
CA ILE A 161 -1.00 -9.92 10.57
C ILE A 161 -0.79 -9.23 9.21
N ALA A 162 -0.25 -9.95 8.22
CA ALA A 162 -0.06 -9.42 6.87
C ALA A 162 -1.39 -9.00 6.20
N ALA A 163 -2.48 -9.73 6.41
CA ALA A 163 -3.79 -9.36 5.87
C ALA A 163 -4.36 -8.07 6.47
N TRP A 164 -4.23 -7.88 7.79
CA TRP A 164 -4.59 -6.63 8.45
C TRP A 164 -3.70 -5.47 8.00
N ASP A 165 -2.39 -5.71 7.87
CA ASP A 165 -1.43 -4.71 7.40
C ASP A 165 -1.73 -4.26 5.96
N MET A 166 -2.10 -5.19 5.08
CA MET A 166 -2.54 -4.89 3.72
C MET A 166 -3.84 -4.07 3.70
N LEU A 167 -4.80 -4.38 4.57
CA LEU A 167 -6.03 -3.57 4.69
C LEU A 167 -5.70 -2.14 5.11
N LEU A 168 -4.80 -1.96 6.08
CA LEU A 168 -4.35 -0.64 6.51
C LEU A 168 -3.58 0.09 5.40
N THR A 169 -2.75 -0.62 4.63
CA THR A 169 -2.10 -0.09 3.42
C THR A 169 -3.13 0.44 2.44
N ALA A 170 -4.19 -0.32 2.14
CA ALA A 170 -5.26 0.11 1.23
C ALA A 170 -6.00 1.35 1.77
N CYS A 171 -6.47 1.31 3.02
CA CYS A 171 -7.21 2.42 3.63
C CYS A 171 -6.38 3.71 3.67
N THR A 172 -5.12 3.62 4.10
CA THR A 172 -4.23 4.79 4.18
C THR A 172 -3.82 5.31 2.81
N GLY A 173 -3.70 4.41 1.82
CA GLY A 173 -3.45 4.78 0.41
C GLY A 173 -4.61 5.55 -0.20
N TRP A 174 -5.85 5.14 0.07
CA TRP A 174 -7.05 5.88 -0.35
C TRP A 174 -7.14 7.26 0.30
N ILE A 175 -6.84 7.36 1.60
CA ILE A 175 -6.81 8.64 2.31
C ILE A 175 -5.77 9.57 1.69
N PHE A 176 -4.56 9.07 1.46
CA PHE A 176 -3.49 9.84 0.80
C PHE A 176 -3.92 10.31 -0.59
N TYR A 177 -4.46 9.40 -1.41
CA TYR A 177 -4.90 9.74 -2.77
C TYR A 177 -5.96 10.84 -2.76
N TRP A 178 -6.96 10.74 -1.87
CA TRP A 178 -8.00 11.75 -1.75
C TRP A 178 -7.44 13.11 -1.33
N LEU A 179 -6.61 13.13 -0.27
CA LEU A 179 -5.99 14.37 0.23
C LEU A 179 -5.09 15.04 -0.81
N ALA A 180 -4.33 14.27 -1.57
CA ALA A 180 -3.36 14.80 -2.53
C ALA A 180 -4.03 15.25 -3.84
N PHE A 181 -4.95 14.47 -4.38
CA PHE A 181 -5.36 14.61 -5.79
C PHE A 181 -6.83 14.95 -6.01
N VAL A 182 -7.67 14.82 -4.98
CA VAL A 182 -9.12 15.06 -5.08
C VAL A 182 -9.54 16.35 -4.37
N ALA A 183 -9.10 16.54 -3.13
CA ALA A 183 -9.53 17.64 -2.27
C ALA A 183 -9.09 19.04 -2.75
#